data_AF-A0A1A8DW73-F1
#
_entry.id   AF-A0A1A8DW73-F1
#
_cell.length_a   1.000
_cell.length_b   1.000
_cell.length_c   1.000
_cell.angle_alpha   90.00
_cell.angle_beta   90.00
_cell.angle_gamma   90.00
#
_symmetry.space_group_name_H-M   'P 1'
#
loop_
_entity.id
_entity.type
_entity.pdbx_description
1 polymer ?
#
loop_
_entity_poly.entity_id
_entity_poly.type
_entity_poly.pdbx_seq_one_letter_code
_entity_poly.pdbx_strand_id
1 'polypeptide(L)'
;CYVAGHPLSKGNCYFEVTIVDTGVRGTIAVGLVPKFYRLDHQPGWLPHSVAYHADNGKLYNGNPVGKQFGPKCARGDRIGCGVHSENFEAGVTNVFFTKNGKEVGLAEVAMSAEGLFPAVGMHSMGEEVKVDLQAEWFLEDNDSMMMVDSHEDDWGRLYDVKVSGTLLEYVGKGKSIMDVGLAQARHPLTTCCHYYEVEIIDAGEKCYIALGLATKDYPKNRHPGWSRGSVAYHADDGKIFHGSGVGDAFGPRCFKGDIMGCGIMFPLDYILDGEGVMDDLDQLG
;
A
#
# COMPACT_ATOMS: atom_id res chain seq x y z
N CYS A 1 20.95 1.66 -21.50
CA CYS A 1 19.80 1.20 -20.71
C CYS A 1 20.30 0.59 -19.40
N TYR A 2 19.67 0.90 -18.27
CA TYR A 2 19.81 0.20 -16.98
C TYR A 2 18.70 -0.86 -16.86
N VAL A 3 19.03 -2.03 -16.33
CA VAL A 3 18.09 -3.12 -16.03
C VAL A 3 18.37 -3.61 -14.61
N ALA A 4 17.33 -3.74 -13.80
CA ALA A 4 17.46 -4.22 -12.42
C ALA A 4 17.92 -5.70 -12.37
N GLY A 5 18.47 -6.12 -11.23
CA GLY A 5 19.00 -7.48 -11.04
C GLY A 5 17.93 -8.56 -10.87
N HIS A 6 16.67 -8.18 -10.58
CA HIS A 6 15.57 -9.08 -10.31
C HIS A 6 14.31 -8.64 -11.09
N PRO A 7 13.46 -9.59 -11.53
CA PRO A 7 12.18 -9.26 -12.15
C PRO A 7 11.20 -8.75 -11.09
N LEU A 8 10.15 -8.09 -11.55
CA LEU A 8 8.98 -7.87 -10.71
C LEU A 8 8.37 -9.22 -10.29
N SER A 9 7.80 -9.24 -9.08
CA SER A 9 7.21 -10.42 -8.46
C SER A 9 5.97 -10.04 -7.65
N LYS A 10 5.23 -11.02 -7.13
CA LYS A 10 4.05 -10.76 -6.29
C LYS A 10 4.36 -9.90 -5.05
N GLY A 11 5.56 -10.02 -4.48
CA GLY A 11 6.00 -9.24 -3.31
C GLY A 11 6.71 -7.92 -3.66
N ASN A 12 6.96 -7.67 -4.95
CA ASN A 12 7.56 -6.44 -5.45
C ASN A 12 7.11 -6.24 -6.90
N CYS A 13 5.89 -5.74 -7.07
CA CYS A 13 5.18 -5.67 -8.36
C CYS A 13 5.17 -4.26 -8.95
N TYR A 14 5.86 -3.29 -8.34
CA TYR A 14 5.87 -1.89 -8.74
C TYR A 14 7.22 -1.25 -8.43
N PHE A 15 7.63 -0.29 -9.25
CA PHE A 15 8.80 0.54 -8.99
C PHE A 15 8.56 1.96 -9.50
N GLU A 16 9.27 2.93 -8.92
CA GLU A 16 9.20 4.33 -9.33
C GLU A 16 10.53 4.87 -9.83
N VAL A 17 10.45 5.83 -10.74
CA VAL A 17 11.59 6.57 -11.27
C VAL A 17 11.27 8.06 -11.17
N THR A 18 12.02 8.77 -10.33
CA THR A 18 11.95 10.24 -10.23
C THR A 18 12.90 10.86 -11.23
N ILE A 19 12.40 11.78 -12.07
CA ILE A 19 13.24 12.55 -13.00
C ILE A 19 13.94 13.66 -12.23
N VAL A 20 15.26 13.53 -12.03
CA VAL A 20 16.09 14.54 -11.36
C VAL A 20 16.46 15.66 -12.34
N ASP A 21 16.79 15.28 -13.58
CA ASP A 21 17.05 16.21 -14.69
C ASP A 21 16.61 15.56 -16.02
N THR A 22 15.94 16.32 -16.87
CA THR A 22 15.52 15.87 -18.21
C THR A 22 16.65 15.89 -19.22
N GLY A 23 17.80 16.49 -18.89
CA GLY A 23 18.86 16.75 -19.85
C GLY A 23 18.36 17.58 -21.04
N VAL A 24 19.02 17.40 -22.18
CA VAL A 24 18.74 18.20 -23.39
C VAL A 24 17.40 17.85 -24.05
N ARG A 25 17.00 16.57 -24.04
CA ARG A 25 15.83 16.09 -24.80
C ARG A 25 14.76 15.39 -23.97
N GLY A 26 15.04 15.01 -22.72
CA GLY A 26 14.09 14.28 -21.87
C GLY A 26 13.76 12.88 -22.38
N THR A 27 14.61 12.30 -23.23
CA THR A 27 14.48 10.97 -23.83
C THR A 27 14.77 9.86 -22.80
N ILE A 28 13.98 9.89 -21.73
CA ILE A 28 13.98 8.96 -20.61
C ILE A 28 12.81 7.99 -20.82
N ALA A 29 13.09 6.69 -20.83
CA ALA A 29 12.09 5.64 -20.93
C ALA A 29 12.09 4.81 -19.66
N VAL A 30 10.91 4.59 -19.09
CA VAL A 30 10.72 3.77 -17.88
C VAL A 30 9.80 2.61 -18.23
N GLY A 31 10.17 1.39 -17.87
CA GLY A 31 9.30 0.24 -18.11
C GLY A 31 9.94 -1.09 -17.79
N LEU A 32 9.49 -2.11 -18.52
CA LEU A 32 9.80 -3.51 -18.27
C LEU A 32 10.40 -4.17 -19.51
N VAL A 33 11.42 -4.99 -19.29
CA VAL A 33 12.15 -5.70 -20.34
C VAL A 33 12.42 -7.16 -19.95
N PRO A 34 12.68 -8.08 -20.91
CA PRO A 34 13.17 -9.42 -20.60
C PRO A 34 14.60 -9.37 -20.05
N LYS A 35 15.01 -10.43 -19.34
CA LYS A 35 16.33 -10.58 -18.71
C LYS A 35 17.51 -10.27 -19.65
N PHE A 36 17.44 -10.71 -20.90
CA PHE A 36 18.48 -10.53 -21.90
C PHE A 36 18.15 -9.42 -22.90
N TYR A 37 17.70 -8.27 -22.40
CA TYR A 37 17.42 -7.11 -23.24
C TYR A 37 18.70 -6.49 -23.80
N ARG A 38 18.66 -6.05 -25.07
CA ARG A 38 19.78 -5.34 -25.66
C ARG A 38 19.86 -3.91 -25.11
N LEU A 39 20.99 -3.56 -24.50
CA LEU A 39 21.15 -2.28 -23.80
C LEU A 39 21.36 -1.07 -24.73
N ASP A 40 21.54 -1.30 -26.03
CA ASP A 40 21.65 -0.31 -27.10
C ASP A 40 20.28 0.15 -27.64
N HIS A 41 19.18 -0.39 -27.12
CA HIS A 41 17.81 0.01 -27.43
C HIS A 41 17.14 0.61 -26.20
N GLN A 42 16.22 1.55 -26.42
CA GLN A 42 15.36 2.06 -25.36
C GLN A 42 14.32 1.00 -24.97
N PRO A 43 13.99 0.85 -23.67
CA PRO A 43 12.86 0.04 -23.21
C PRO A 43 11.60 0.26 -24.07
N GLY A 44 10.88 -0.83 -24.36
CA GLY A 44 9.68 -0.83 -25.19
C GLY A 44 9.91 -0.98 -26.70
N TRP A 45 11.14 -0.85 -27.21
CA TRP A 45 11.41 -0.89 -28.67
C TRP A 45 11.53 -2.30 -29.25
N LEU A 46 11.97 -3.28 -28.46
CA LEU A 46 12.15 -4.68 -28.87
C LEU A 46 11.04 -5.57 -28.29
N PRO A 47 10.75 -6.73 -28.90
CA PRO A 47 9.71 -7.66 -28.44
C PRO A 47 9.80 -8.00 -26.94
N HIS A 48 8.64 -8.29 -26.34
CA HIS A 48 8.50 -8.65 -24.92
C HIS A 48 8.90 -7.54 -23.93
N SER A 49 8.96 -6.28 -24.39
CA SER A 49 9.22 -5.12 -23.54
C SER A 49 8.16 -4.05 -23.71
N VAL A 50 7.94 -3.27 -22.65
CA VAL A 50 7.03 -2.13 -22.65
C VAL A 50 7.67 -0.96 -21.93
N ALA A 51 7.45 0.26 -22.39
CA ALA A 51 7.90 1.44 -21.67
C ALA A 51 7.10 2.69 -21.98
N TYR A 52 7.02 3.54 -20.98
CA TYR A 52 6.51 4.89 -21.07
C TYR A 52 7.67 5.88 -21.26
N HIS A 53 7.60 6.70 -22.32
CA HIS A 53 8.66 7.62 -22.72
C HIS A 53 8.32 9.06 -22.31
N ALA A 54 9.16 9.66 -21.48
CA ALA A 54 8.94 10.94 -20.82
C ALA A 54 8.85 12.14 -21.80
N ASP A 55 9.67 12.13 -22.86
CA ASP A 55 9.79 13.24 -23.83
C ASP A 55 8.52 13.46 -24.66
N ASN A 56 7.77 12.40 -24.90
CA ASN A 56 6.65 12.39 -25.85
C ASN A 56 5.34 11.85 -25.26
N GLY A 57 5.36 11.25 -24.08
CA GLY A 57 4.15 10.72 -23.44
C GLY A 57 3.58 9.51 -24.19
N LYS A 58 4.40 8.78 -24.94
CA LYS A 58 3.97 7.59 -25.69
C LYS A 58 4.37 6.31 -24.96
N LEU A 59 3.56 5.29 -25.20
CA LEU A 59 3.86 3.92 -24.83
C LEU A 59 4.48 3.19 -26.02
N TYR A 60 5.59 2.54 -25.77
CA TYR A 60 6.27 1.64 -26.71
C TYR A 60 6.10 0.22 -26.18
N ASN A 61 5.52 -0.68 -26.99
CA ASN A 61 5.21 -2.04 -26.59
C ASN A 61 5.70 -3.01 -27.67
N GLY A 62 6.90 -3.54 -27.48
CA GLY A 62 7.51 -4.49 -28.41
C GLY A 62 8.00 -3.91 -29.74
N ASN A 63 7.94 -2.59 -29.93
CA ASN A 63 8.19 -1.95 -31.22
C ASN A 63 8.62 -0.47 -31.09
N PRO A 64 9.39 0.08 -32.05
CA PRO A 64 9.90 1.46 -31.99
C PRO A 64 8.89 2.53 -32.41
N VAL A 65 7.61 2.17 -32.62
CA VAL A 65 6.54 3.08 -33.03
C VAL A 65 5.59 3.30 -31.85
N GLY A 66 5.89 4.31 -31.03
CA GLY A 66 5.11 4.63 -29.84
C GLY A 66 3.68 5.10 -30.17
N LYS A 67 2.72 4.68 -29.35
CA LYS A 67 1.32 5.13 -29.38
C LYS A 67 1.09 6.18 -28.29
N GLN A 68 0.24 7.18 -28.57
CA GLN A 68 -0.14 8.16 -27.56
C GLN A 68 -0.75 7.45 -26.35
N PHE A 69 -0.28 7.78 -25.15
CA PHE A 69 -0.66 7.04 -23.94
C PHE A 69 -0.90 7.99 -22.76
N GLY A 70 0.04 8.90 -22.49
CA GLY A 70 -0.05 9.80 -21.35
C GLY A 70 0.57 11.18 -21.59
N PRO A 71 0.59 12.04 -20.56
CA PRO A 71 1.23 13.34 -20.62
C PRO A 71 2.75 13.25 -20.45
N LYS A 72 3.50 14.02 -21.27
CA LYS A 72 4.95 14.16 -21.11
C LYS A 72 5.38 14.39 -19.65
N CYS A 73 6.56 13.91 -19.29
CA CYS A 73 7.13 14.09 -17.97
C CYS A 73 8.27 15.11 -17.99
N ALA A 74 8.45 15.81 -16.88
CA ALA A 74 9.46 16.84 -16.69
C ALA A 74 10.25 16.59 -15.39
N ARG A 75 11.26 17.42 -15.15
CA ARG A 75 12.02 17.40 -13.90
C ARG A 75 11.08 17.48 -12.69
N GLY A 76 11.28 16.58 -11.73
CA GLY A 76 10.48 16.44 -10.52
C GLY A 76 9.32 15.43 -10.66
N ASP A 77 8.92 15.05 -11.87
CA ASP A 77 7.89 14.04 -12.05
C ASP A 77 8.40 12.64 -11.65
N ARG A 78 7.50 11.83 -11.09
CA ARG A 78 7.69 10.41 -10.81
C ARG A 78 6.92 9.58 -11.82
N ILE A 79 7.61 8.64 -12.46
CA ILE A 79 6.99 7.63 -13.33
C ILE A 79 7.00 6.31 -12.58
N GLY A 80 5.83 5.76 -12.32
CA GLY A 80 5.69 4.41 -11.79
C GLY A 80 5.43 3.40 -12.89
N CYS A 81 5.84 2.16 -12.65
CA CYS A 81 5.55 1.03 -13.53
C CYS A 81 5.36 -0.24 -12.69
N GLY A 82 4.26 -0.95 -12.94
CA GLY A 82 3.97 -2.18 -12.20
C GLY A 82 3.14 -3.18 -12.99
N VAL A 83 2.91 -4.35 -12.39
CA VAL A 83 2.15 -5.46 -12.96
C VAL A 83 0.95 -5.82 -12.09
N HIS A 84 -0.23 -5.97 -12.70
CA HIS A 84 -1.38 -6.55 -11.99
C HIS A 84 -1.15 -8.06 -11.82
N SER A 85 -1.27 -8.55 -10.59
CA SER A 85 -0.80 -9.89 -10.20
C SER A 85 -1.75 -11.04 -10.59
N GLU A 86 -2.75 -10.81 -11.44
CA GLU A 86 -3.89 -11.73 -11.54
C GLU A 86 -3.84 -12.77 -12.67
N ASN A 87 -2.85 -12.77 -13.58
CA ASN A 87 -2.88 -13.71 -14.71
C ASN A 87 -1.51 -14.20 -15.19
N PHE A 88 -0.76 -14.91 -14.32
CA PHE A 88 0.49 -15.58 -14.73
C PHE A 88 0.25 -16.83 -15.63
N GLU A 89 -0.98 -17.35 -15.71
CA GLU A 89 -1.30 -18.59 -16.43
C GLU A 89 -1.43 -18.42 -17.95
N ALA A 90 -1.66 -17.20 -18.45
CA ALA A 90 -1.92 -16.93 -19.86
C ALA A 90 -0.67 -16.55 -20.69
N GLY A 91 0.52 -16.48 -20.07
CA GLY A 91 1.75 -16.03 -20.76
C GLY A 91 1.76 -14.54 -21.14
N VAL A 92 0.77 -13.78 -20.67
CA VAL A 92 0.63 -12.33 -20.83
C VAL A 92 0.36 -11.69 -19.46
N THR A 93 0.78 -10.44 -19.26
CA THR A 93 0.54 -9.69 -18.02
C THR A 93 0.12 -8.26 -18.34
N ASN A 94 -0.68 -7.66 -17.47
CA ASN A 94 -1.10 -6.26 -17.57
C ASN A 94 -0.11 -5.38 -16.83
N VAL A 95 0.68 -4.63 -17.59
CA VAL A 95 1.61 -3.62 -17.08
C VAL A 95 0.90 -2.28 -17.04
N PHE A 96 0.88 -1.64 -15.88
CA PHE A 96 0.34 -0.28 -15.72
C PHE A 96 1.46 0.71 -15.47
N PHE A 97 1.17 1.97 -15.75
CA PHE A 97 2.09 3.09 -15.52
C PHE A 97 1.40 4.20 -14.76
N THR A 98 2.16 4.91 -13.94
CA THR A 98 1.67 6.03 -13.17
C THR A 98 2.52 7.27 -13.45
N LYS A 99 1.93 8.44 -13.27
CA LYS A 99 2.63 9.72 -13.22
C LYS A 99 2.24 10.42 -11.93
N ASN A 100 3.23 10.70 -11.08
CA ASN A 100 3.04 11.36 -9.79
C ASN A 100 1.97 10.67 -8.92
N GLY A 101 1.98 9.33 -8.90
CA GLY A 101 1.03 8.53 -8.13
C GLY A 101 -0.36 8.38 -8.75
N LYS A 102 -0.61 8.93 -9.95
CA LYS A 102 -1.88 8.73 -10.68
C LYS A 102 -1.69 7.77 -11.85
N GLU A 103 -2.56 6.77 -11.99
CA GLU A 103 -2.52 5.87 -13.14
C GLU A 103 -2.68 6.63 -14.47
N VAL A 104 -1.81 6.31 -15.43
CA VAL A 104 -1.85 6.81 -16.81
C VAL A 104 -2.60 5.82 -17.71
N GLY A 105 -2.41 4.52 -17.48
CA GLY A 105 -3.13 3.44 -18.13
C GLY A 105 -2.39 2.11 -18.06
N LEU A 106 -2.91 1.14 -18.80
CA LEU A 106 -2.42 -0.25 -18.84
C LEU A 106 -2.05 -0.71 -20.25
N ALA A 107 -1.20 -1.73 -20.31
CA ALA A 107 -0.75 -2.40 -21.52
C ALA A 107 -0.54 -3.89 -21.28
N GLU A 108 -1.10 -4.72 -22.16
CA GLU A 108 -0.84 -6.16 -22.15
C GLU A 108 0.53 -6.45 -22.78
N VAL A 109 1.32 -7.30 -22.10
CA VAL A 109 2.68 -7.66 -22.52
C VAL A 109 2.89 -9.16 -22.37
N ALA A 110 3.41 -9.79 -23.42
CA ALA A 110 3.84 -11.18 -23.38
C ALA A 110 5.00 -11.35 -22.40
N MET A 111 4.85 -12.25 -21.44
CA MET A 111 5.81 -12.48 -20.37
C MET A 111 6.51 -13.83 -20.56
N SER A 112 7.83 -13.84 -20.37
CA SER A 112 8.61 -15.08 -20.35
C SER A 112 8.60 -15.73 -18.97
N ALA A 113 8.97 -17.01 -18.87
CA ALA A 113 9.11 -17.70 -17.60
C ALA A 113 10.11 -17.03 -16.62
N GLU A 114 11.04 -16.22 -17.13
CA GLU A 114 12.00 -15.45 -16.31
C GLU A 114 11.42 -14.14 -15.76
N GLY A 115 10.19 -13.79 -16.13
CA GLY A 115 9.53 -12.55 -15.74
C GLY A 115 9.99 -11.32 -16.53
N LEU A 116 9.63 -10.16 -16.00
CA LEU A 116 9.91 -8.84 -16.58
C LEU A 116 10.70 -7.99 -15.59
N PHE A 117 11.74 -7.33 -16.06
CA PHE A 117 12.72 -6.62 -15.26
C PHE A 117 12.52 -5.10 -15.38
N PRO A 118 12.49 -4.36 -14.25
CA PRO A 118 12.55 -2.90 -14.26
C PRO A 118 13.72 -2.39 -15.09
N ALA A 119 13.45 -1.45 -15.99
CA ALA A 119 14.43 -0.87 -16.86
C ALA A 119 14.23 0.63 -17.06
N VAL A 120 15.36 1.33 -17.16
CA VAL A 120 15.40 2.76 -17.49
C VAL A 120 16.36 3.01 -18.65
N GLY A 121 15.87 3.63 -19.71
CA GLY A 121 16.66 4.10 -20.83
C GLY A 121 16.80 5.61 -20.81
N MET A 122 17.96 6.11 -21.23
CA MET A 122 18.31 7.53 -21.34
C MET A 122 19.11 7.71 -22.64
N HIS A 123 18.95 8.83 -23.33
CA HIS A 123 19.51 9.07 -24.66
C HIS A 123 19.93 10.53 -24.93
N SER A 124 19.85 11.42 -23.94
CA SER A 124 20.41 12.77 -24.09
C SER A 124 21.30 13.19 -22.93
N MET A 125 22.21 14.11 -23.23
CA MET A 125 23.17 14.61 -22.26
C MET A 125 22.46 15.26 -21.07
N GLY A 126 22.91 14.94 -19.86
CA GLY A 126 22.40 15.52 -18.61
C GLY A 126 21.14 14.88 -18.04
N GLU A 127 20.60 13.83 -18.68
CA GLU A 127 19.48 13.08 -18.08
C GLU A 127 19.93 12.40 -16.79
N GLU A 128 19.17 12.60 -15.72
CA GLU A 128 19.43 12.06 -14.39
C GLU A 128 18.12 11.61 -13.75
N VAL A 129 18.13 10.43 -13.14
CA VAL A 129 16.97 9.85 -12.48
C VAL A 129 17.34 9.19 -11.16
N LYS A 130 16.37 9.11 -10.24
CA LYS A 130 16.44 8.27 -9.04
C LYS A 130 15.47 7.10 -9.19
N VAL A 131 15.96 5.88 -9.03
CA VAL A 131 15.15 4.66 -9.12
C VAL A 131 14.83 4.15 -7.72
N ASP A 132 13.58 3.86 -7.46
CA ASP A 132 13.09 3.20 -6.26
C ASP A 132 12.47 1.85 -6.62
N LEU A 133 13.22 0.78 -6.37
CA LEU A 133 12.80 -0.60 -6.62
C LEU A 133 11.97 -1.19 -5.47
N GLN A 134 11.70 -0.43 -4.41
CA GLN A 134 10.91 -0.86 -3.25
C GLN A 134 9.64 -0.02 -3.12
N ALA A 135 9.27 0.74 -4.16
CA ALA A 135 8.06 1.53 -4.16
C ALA A 135 6.82 0.62 -4.09
N GLU A 136 5.79 1.08 -3.37
CA GLU A 136 4.53 0.36 -3.23
C GLU A 136 3.44 1.06 -4.06
N TRP A 137 2.61 0.25 -4.73
CA TRP A 137 1.41 0.73 -5.43
C TRP A 137 0.18 0.10 -4.81
N PHE A 138 -0.74 0.95 -4.34
CA PHE A 138 -2.02 0.54 -3.82
C PHE A 138 -3.07 0.79 -4.90
N LEU A 139 -3.69 -0.28 -5.42
CA LEU A 139 -4.75 -0.15 -6.42
C LEU A 139 -5.92 0.64 -5.84
N GLU A 140 -6.32 1.69 -6.57
CA GLU A 140 -7.44 2.59 -6.28
C GLU A 140 -8.82 1.91 -6.44
N ASP A 141 -8.96 0.60 -6.20
CA ASP A 141 -10.27 -0.08 -6.17
C ASP A 141 -11.02 0.11 -4.84
N ASN A 142 -10.68 1.16 -4.09
CA ASN A 142 -11.52 1.62 -2.99
C ASN A 142 -11.59 3.15 -3.04
N ASP A 143 -12.59 3.62 -3.79
CA ASP A 143 -13.09 4.98 -3.95
C ASP A 143 -12.93 5.85 -2.68
N SER A 144 -11.76 6.48 -2.50
CA SER A 144 -11.45 7.54 -1.53
C SER A 144 -9.98 7.99 -1.65
N MET A 145 -9.65 8.79 -2.68
CA MET A 145 -8.37 9.50 -2.73
C MET A 145 -8.62 11.01 -2.77
N MET A 146 -8.24 11.73 -1.70
CA MET A 146 -7.77 13.11 -1.73
C MET A 146 -6.84 13.32 -0.51
N MET A 147 -5.61 12.80 -0.56
CA MET A 147 -4.62 13.04 0.52
C MET A 147 -4.00 14.43 0.38
N VAL A 148 -4.49 15.37 1.20
CA VAL A 148 -3.58 16.26 1.93
C VAL A 148 -3.09 15.41 3.10
N ASP A 149 -1.79 15.42 3.43
CA ASP A 149 -1.17 14.60 4.49
C ASP A 149 -1.68 14.96 5.89
N SER A 150 -2.94 14.62 6.15
CA SER A 150 -3.54 14.50 7.46
C SER A 150 -3.76 13.01 7.63
N HIS A 151 -2.97 12.33 8.48
CA HIS A 151 -3.22 10.95 8.94
C HIS A 151 -4.60 10.74 9.62
N GLU A 152 -5.52 11.69 9.47
CA GLU A 152 -6.95 11.61 9.74
C GLU A 152 -7.63 10.53 8.89
N ASP A 153 -7.11 10.22 7.68
CA ASP A 153 -7.72 9.24 6.76
C ASP A 153 -7.41 7.77 7.10
N ASP A 154 -6.41 7.50 7.95
CA ASP A 154 -6.05 6.13 8.38
C ASP A 154 -7.16 5.50 9.23
N TRP A 155 -8.02 6.32 9.86
CA TRP A 155 -9.06 5.90 10.78
C TRP A 155 -10.43 5.85 10.08
N GLY A 156 -11.04 4.67 10.03
CA GLY A 156 -12.34 4.44 9.40
C GLY A 156 -13.52 4.64 10.34
N ARG A 157 -13.32 4.49 11.66
CA ARG A 157 -14.37 4.70 12.67
C ARG A 157 -13.81 5.42 13.88
N LEU A 158 -14.31 6.63 14.11
CA LEU A 158 -14.00 7.46 15.27
C LEU A 158 -15.25 7.63 16.15
N TYR A 159 -15.07 7.53 17.45
CA TYR A 159 -16.11 7.81 18.44
C TYR A 159 -15.46 8.43 19.67
N ASP A 160 -15.86 9.64 20.04
CA ASP A 160 -15.28 10.40 21.16
C ASP A 160 -13.74 10.52 21.11
N VAL A 161 -13.17 10.44 19.90
CA VAL A 161 -11.75 10.66 19.58
C VAL A 161 -11.67 11.63 18.43
N LYS A 162 -10.75 12.59 18.53
CA LYS A 162 -10.36 13.52 17.47
C LYS A 162 -8.98 13.11 16.93
N VAL A 163 -8.82 13.19 15.62
CA VAL A 163 -7.53 12.97 14.95
C VAL A 163 -6.98 14.32 14.50
N SER A 164 -5.66 14.51 14.57
CA SER A 164 -4.97 15.67 14.02
C SER A 164 -3.56 15.28 13.61
N GLY A 165 -3.37 15.01 12.31
CA GLY A 165 -2.18 14.27 11.87
C GLY A 165 -2.13 12.90 12.56
N THR A 166 -0.96 12.50 13.06
CA THR A 166 -0.78 11.21 13.77
C THR A 166 -1.31 11.21 15.21
N LEU A 167 -1.83 12.34 15.72
CA LEU A 167 -2.29 12.45 17.10
C LEU A 167 -3.75 12.00 17.24
N LEU A 168 -3.98 11.07 18.18
CA LEU A 168 -5.31 10.71 18.66
C LEU A 168 -5.58 11.36 20.01
N GLU A 169 -6.66 12.14 20.10
CA GLU A 169 -7.08 12.84 21.31
C GLU A 169 -8.46 12.35 21.75
N TYR A 170 -8.58 11.86 22.99
CA TYR A 170 -9.89 11.57 23.57
C TYR A 170 -10.64 12.86 23.89
N VAL A 171 -11.85 13.00 23.36
CA VAL A 171 -12.72 14.19 23.52
C VAL A 171 -14.07 13.87 24.17
N GLY A 172 -14.22 12.65 24.68
CA GLY A 172 -15.43 12.18 25.35
C GLY A 172 -15.59 12.65 26.80
N LYS A 173 -16.64 12.15 27.45
CA LYS A 173 -17.04 12.60 28.81
C LYS A 173 -16.29 11.91 29.95
N GLY A 174 -15.83 10.67 29.74
CA GLY A 174 -15.08 9.87 30.71
C GLY A 174 -15.80 9.59 32.04
N LYS A 175 -17.15 9.57 32.08
CA LYS A 175 -17.92 9.48 33.33
C LYS A 175 -18.22 8.04 33.76
N SER A 176 -18.28 7.13 32.81
CA SER A 176 -18.64 5.73 33.00
C SER A 176 -17.75 4.83 32.15
N ILE A 177 -17.78 3.52 32.46
CA ILE A 177 -17.05 2.49 31.69
C ILE A 177 -17.51 2.38 30.22
N MET A 178 -18.64 3.01 29.87
CA MET A 178 -19.16 3.04 28.50
C MET A 178 -18.71 4.29 27.73
N ASP A 179 -18.14 5.29 28.40
CA ASP A 179 -17.64 6.53 27.77
C ASP A 179 -16.24 6.29 27.19
N VAL A 180 -16.13 5.32 26.28
CA VAL A 180 -14.87 4.94 25.64
C VAL A 180 -14.68 5.73 24.35
N GLY A 181 -13.47 6.25 24.16
CA GLY A 181 -13.02 6.73 22.86
C GLY A 181 -12.55 5.56 22.00
N LEU A 182 -13.07 5.44 20.78
CA LEU A 182 -12.62 4.45 19.81
C LEU A 182 -12.06 5.15 18.58
N ALA A 183 -10.87 4.72 18.17
CA ALA A 183 -10.35 4.91 16.84
C ALA A 183 -10.06 3.53 16.24
N GLN A 184 -10.71 3.19 15.13
CA GLN A 184 -10.47 1.95 14.39
C GLN A 184 -10.02 2.27 12.98
N ALA A 185 -8.92 1.64 12.55
CA ALA A 185 -8.33 1.84 11.23
C ALA A 185 -9.33 1.50 10.11
N ARG A 186 -9.20 2.19 8.97
CA ARG A 186 -10.03 1.97 7.78
C ARG A 186 -9.70 0.64 7.10
N HIS A 187 -8.44 0.24 7.15
CA HIS A 187 -7.93 -0.97 6.49
C HIS A 187 -7.48 -2.00 7.54
N PRO A 188 -7.73 -3.30 7.31
CA PRO A 188 -7.21 -4.35 8.17
C PRO A 188 -5.69 -4.49 8.00
N LEU A 189 -5.04 -5.09 9.00
CA LEU A 189 -3.66 -5.57 8.82
C LEU A 189 -3.62 -6.66 7.73
N THR A 190 -2.54 -6.68 6.97
CA THR A 190 -2.30 -7.62 5.86
C THR A 190 -0.96 -8.30 6.02
N THR A 191 -0.66 -9.32 5.22
CA THR A 191 0.65 -10.00 5.25
C THR A 191 1.83 -9.05 5.02
N CYS A 192 1.63 -7.95 4.27
CA CYS A 192 2.64 -6.91 4.05
C CYS A 192 2.64 -5.85 5.16
N CYS A 193 1.48 -5.50 5.70
CA CYS A 193 1.30 -4.49 6.74
C CYS A 193 0.69 -5.15 7.98
N HIS A 194 1.51 -5.88 8.74
CA HIS A 194 1.06 -6.78 9.81
C HIS A 194 1.36 -6.28 11.23
N TYR A 195 1.82 -5.04 11.36
CA TYR A 195 2.26 -4.46 12.63
C TYR A 195 2.00 -2.95 12.67
N TYR A 196 1.63 -2.43 13.84
CA TYR A 196 1.53 -1.00 14.08
C TYR A 196 1.84 -0.66 15.54
N GLU A 197 2.23 0.59 15.79
CA GLU A 197 2.60 1.10 17.11
C GLU A 197 1.86 2.39 17.45
N VAL A 198 1.70 2.65 18.74
CA VAL A 198 1.16 3.90 19.28
C VAL A 198 2.05 4.34 20.45
N GLU A 199 2.52 5.58 20.40
CA GLU A 199 3.18 6.24 21.52
C GLU A 199 2.15 6.91 22.44
N ILE A 200 2.29 6.73 23.75
CA ILE A 200 1.47 7.43 24.73
C ILE A 200 2.02 8.85 24.93
N ILE A 201 1.47 9.82 24.20
CA ILE A 201 1.86 11.24 24.33
C ILE A 201 1.38 11.84 25.67
N ASP A 202 0.17 11.47 26.08
CA ASP A 202 -0.41 11.81 27.38
C ASP A 202 -1.25 10.62 27.88
N ALA A 203 -1.01 10.20 29.13
CA ALA A 203 -1.74 9.09 29.75
C ALA A 203 -3.12 9.51 30.26
N GLY A 204 -3.42 10.81 30.33
CA GLY A 204 -4.58 11.33 31.04
C GLY A 204 -4.57 10.98 32.53
N GLU A 205 -5.73 11.04 33.18
CA GLU A 205 -5.83 10.83 34.63
C GLU A 205 -5.60 9.37 35.04
N LYS A 206 -6.03 8.41 34.21
CA LYS A 206 -6.10 6.98 34.57
C LYS A 206 -5.33 6.04 33.65
N CYS A 207 -4.77 6.52 32.54
CA CYS A 207 -4.09 5.70 31.52
C CYS A 207 -4.96 4.57 30.93
N TYR A 208 -6.28 4.76 30.83
CA TYR A 208 -7.19 3.81 30.17
C TYR A 208 -7.02 3.86 28.65
N ILE A 209 -5.86 3.42 28.18
CA ILE A 209 -5.45 3.35 26.79
C ILE A 209 -5.26 1.88 26.45
N ALA A 210 -5.86 1.44 25.35
CA ALA A 210 -5.77 0.06 24.89
C ALA A 210 -5.43 0.02 23.40
N LEU A 211 -4.56 -0.92 23.03
CA LEU A 211 -4.11 -1.15 21.66
C LEU A 211 -4.42 -2.60 21.26
N GLY A 212 -5.00 -2.82 20.08
CA GLY A 212 -5.34 -4.18 19.67
C GLY A 212 -6.10 -4.29 18.36
N LEU A 213 -6.47 -5.52 18.04
CA LEU A 213 -7.19 -5.88 16.82
C LEU A 213 -8.66 -6.11 17.13
N ALA A 214 -9.53 -5.71 16.22
CA ALA A 214 -10.97 -5.89 16.33
C ALA A 214 -11.62 -6.06 14.95
N THR A 215 -12.74 -6.80 14.88
CA THR A 215 -13.55 -6.91 13.66
C THR A 215 -14.10 -5.55 13.22
N LYS A 216 -14.39 -5.41 11.93
CA LYS A 216 -14.86 -4.16 11.29
C LYS A 216 -16.06 -3.50 12.00
N ASP A 217 -16.92 -4.31 12.61
CA ASP A 217 -18.18 -3.93 13.26
C ASP A 217 -18.09 -3.79 14.79
N TYR A 218 -16.88 -3.72 15.36
CA TYR A 218 -16.66 -3.65 16.81
C TYR A 218 -17.50 -2.56 17.51
N PRO A 219 -18.05 -2.79 18.72
CA PRO A 219 -18.82 -1.80 19.45
C PRO A 219 -17.99 -0.56 19.80
N LYS A 220 -18.47 0.61 19.38
CA LYS A 220 -17.76 1.90 19.54
C LYS A 220 -17.61 2.40 20.97
N ASN A 221 -18.44 1.90 21.88
CA ASN A 221 -18.53 2.34 23.27
C ASN A 221 -17.83 1.36 24.24
N ARG A 222 -16.83 0.62 23.75
CA ARG A 222 -16.06 -0.36 24.53
C ARG A 222 -14.60 -0.35 24.10
N HIS A 223 -13.70 -0.59 25.04
CA HIS A 223 -12.29 -0.79 24.71
C HIS A 223 -12.13 -2.08 23.88
N PRO A 224 -11.19 -2.12 22.92
CA PRO A 224 -10.84 -3.36 22.25
C PRO A 224 -10.39 -4.40 23.29
N GLY A 225 -10.67 -5.68 23.01
CA GLY A 225 -10.47 -6.80 23.93
C GLY A 225 -11.68 -7.10 24.84
N TRP A 226 -12.62 -6.18 25.05
CA TRP A 226 -13.77 -6.39 25.96
C TRP A 226 -14.98 -7.10 25.34
N SER A 227 -15.06 -7.15 24.01
CA SER A 227 -16.16 -7.76 23.27
C SER A 227 -15.66 -8.71 22.20
N ARG A 228 -16.45 -9.75 21.90
CA ARG A 228 -16.10 -10.80 20.93
C ARG A 228 -15.59 -10.21 19.60
N GLY A 229 -14.66 -10.93 18.98
CA GLY A 229 -14.00 -10.46 17.76
C GLY A 229 -12.91 -9.42 17.99
N SER A 230 -12.37 -9.31 19.22
CA SER A 230 -11.25 -8.42 19.49
C SER A 230 -10.26 -8.99 20.50
N VAL A 231 -9.02 -8.53 20.40
CA VAL A 231 -7.94 -8.77 21.35
C VAL A 231 -7.19 -7.47 21.58
N ALA A 232 -6.84 -7.14 22.81
CA ALA A 232 -6.10 -5.91 23.09
C ALA A 232 -5.26 -5.98 24.34
N TYR A 233 -4.16 -5.23 24.30
CA TYR A 233 -3.30 -4.93 25.42
C TYR A 233 -3.69 -3.59 26.05
N HIS A 234 -3.84 -3.56 27.39
CA HIS A 234 -4.31 -2.41 28.14
C HIS A 234 -3.17 -1.80 28.97
N ALA A 235 -2.92 -0.51 28.79
CA ALA A 235 -1.78 0.20 29.36
C ALA A 235 -1.87 0.38 30.89
N ASP A 236 -3.08 0.55 31.43
CA ASP A 236 -3.32 0.87 32.84
C ASP A 236 -3.00 -0.28 33.79
N ASP A 237 -3.23 -1.52 33.35
CA ASP A 237 -3.05 -2.71 34.19
C ASP A 237 -2.07 -3.74 33.63
N GLY A 238 -1.61 -3.59 32.38
CA GLY A 238 -0.65 -4.49 31.75
C GLY A 238 -1.27 -5.84 31.35
N LYS A 239 -2.60 -5.91 31.22
CA LYS A 239 -3.29 -7.14 30.85
C LYS A 239 -3.63 -7.21 29.38
N ILE A 240 -3.83 -8.45 28.92
CA ILE A 240 -4.41 -8.74 27.61
C ILE A 240 -5.85 -9.21 27.79
N PHE A 241 -6.74 -8.71 26.95
CA PHE A 241 -8.17 -9.02 26.95
C PHE A 241 -8.56 -9.68 25.63
N HIS A 242 -9.31 -10.79 25.70
CA HIS A 242 -9.73 -11.58 24.53
C HIS A 242 -11.25 -11.65 24.46
N GLY A 243 -11.85 -10.67 23.81
CA GLY A 243 -13.27 -10.49 23.63
C GLY A 243 -14.16 -10.66 24.87
N SER A 244 -13.62 -10.31 26.03
CA SER A 244 -14.25 -10.48 27.34
C SER A 244 -13.87 -9.33 28.28
N GLY A 245 -14.71 -9.00 29.25
CA GLY A 245 -14.41 -7.98 30.27
C GLY A 245 -13.41 -8.43 31.35
N VAL A 246 -12.84 -9.63 31.22
CA VAL A 246 -11.82 -10.18 32.11
C VAL A 246 -10.53 -10.35 31.32
N GLY A 247 -9.44 -9.80 31.84
CA GLY A 247 -8.11 -9.83 31.22
C GLY A 247 -7.13 -10.68 32.03
N ASP A 248 -6.14 -11.21 31.32
CA ASP A 248 -5.04 -12.03 31.86
C ASP A 248 -3.76 -11.19 31.97
N ALA A 249 -2.89 -11.54 32.93
CA ALA A 249 -1.58 -10.90 33.04
C ALA A 249 -0.75 -11.16 31.77
N PHE A 250 -0.20 -10.09 31.17
CA PHE A 250 0.50 -10.19 29.90
C PHE A 250 1.85 -9.43 29.90
N GLY A 251 1.83 -8.16 30.30
CA GLY A 251 2.98 -7.28 30.21
C GLY A 251 3.02 -6.20 31.30
N PRO A 252 4.00 -5.29 31.24
CA PRO A 252 4.13 -4.18 32.18
C PRO A 252 3.11 -3.06 31.88
N ARG A 253 2.64 -2.36 32.90
CA ARG A 253 1.88 -1.11 32.67
C ARG A 253 2.68 -0.12 31.81
N CYS A 254 1.98 0.64 30.98
CA CYS A 254 2.57 1.66 30.11
C CYS A 254 2.19 3.06 30.60
N PHE A 255 3.09 4.02 30.37
CA PHE A 255 3.00 5.40 30.81
C PHE A 255 3.34 6.35 29.67
N LYS A 256 3.24 7.66 29.94
CA LYS A 256 3.64 8.70 29.00
C LYS A 256 5.08 8.46 28.49
N GLY A 257 5.23 8.46 27.17
CA GLY A 257 6.49 8.22 26.45
C GLY A 257 6.75 6.75 26.09
N ASP A 258 5.95 5.80 26.60
CA ASP A 258 6.06 4.41 26.18
C ASP A 258 5.40 4.19 24.81
N ILE A 259 5.99 3.27 24.04
CA ILE A 259 5.48 2.84 22.73
C ILE A 259 4.87 1.45 22.90
N MET A 260 3.58 1.34 22.57
CA MET A 260 2.83 0.08 22.54
C MET A 260 2.76 -0.42 21.10
N GLY A 261 3.01 -1.70 20.87
CA GLY A 261 2.95 -2.32 19.54
C GLY A 261 1.94 -3.46 19.47
N CYS A 262 1.30 -3.62 18.33
CA CYS A 262 0.41 -4.73 18.04
C CYS A 262 0.65 -5.24 16.62
N GLY A 263 0.84 -6.56 16.49
CA GLY A 263 0.97 -7.21 15.21
C GLY A 263 0.28 -8.55 15.15
N ILE A 264 0.04 -9.01 13.93
CA ILE A 264 -0.55 -10.31 13.63
C ILE A 264 0.46 -11.15 12.83
N MET A 265 0.62 -12.40 13.23
CA MET A 265 1.40 -13.36 12.45
C MET A 265 0.44 -14.15 11.56
N PHE A 266 0.57 -13.97 10.25
CA PHE A 266 -0.21 -14.75 9.29
C PHE A 266 0.46 -16.12 9.05
N PRO A 267 -0.32 -17.21 9.00
CA PRO A 267 0.16 -18.49 8.51
C PRO A 267 0.78 -18.39 7.10
N LEU A 268 1.73 -19.26 6.78
CA LEU A 268 2.39 -19.29 5.48
C LEU A 268 1.42 -19.56 4.32
N ASP A 269 0.31 -20.23 4.60
CA ASP A 269 -0.77 -20.59 3.71
C ASP A 269 -1.98 -19.66 3.82
N TYR A 270 -1.84 -18.50 4.47
CA TYR A 270 -2.93 -17.53 4.61
C TYR A 270 -3.36 -17.00 3.23
N ILE A 271 -4.59 -17.31 2.86
CA ILE A 271 -5.30 -16.74 1.72
C ILE A 271 -6.40 -15.85 2.30
N LEU A 272 -6.44 -14.59 1.86
CA LEU A 272 -7.55 -13.70 2.15
C LEU A 272 -8.76 -14.20 1.34
N ASP A 273 -9.66 -14.95 1.98
CA ASP A 273 -10.92 -15.36 1.36
C ASP A 273 -11.74 -14.10 1.03
N GLY A 274 -11.76 -13.76 -0.25
CA GLY A 274 -12.30 -12.50 -0.74
C GLY A 274 -13.33 -12.65 -1.84
N GLU A 275 -14.03 -13.79 -1.96
CA GLU A 275 -15.30 -13.85 -2.72
C GLU A 275 -16.21 -14.91 -2.08
N GLY A 276 -17.08 -14.46 -1.18
CA GLY A 276 -18.28 -15.22 -0.83
C GLY A 276 -19.17 -15.26 -2.07
N VAL A 277 -19.14 -16.40 -2.77
CA VAL A 277 -20.06 -16.77 -3.84
C VAL A 277 -21.48 -16.43 -3.39
N MET A 278 -22.09 -15.45 -4.04
CA MET A 278 -23.52 -15.15 -3.95
C MET A 278 -24.26 -16.15 -4.84
N ASP A 279 -24.20 -17.44 -4.50
CA ASP A 279 -25.09 -18.48 -5.04
C ASP A 279 -25.92 -19.00 -3.88
N ASP A 280 -27.04 -18.35 -3.63
CA ASP A 280 -28.23 -18.97 -3.03
C ASP A 280 -29.41 -18.00 -3.15
N LEU A 281 -29.86 -17.76 -4.38
CA LEU A 281 -31.17 -17.19 -4.69
C LEU A 281 -31.60 -17.67 -6.08
N ASP A 282 -31.73 -18.99 -6.24
CA ASP A 282 -32.64 -19.60 -7.21
C ASP A 282 -32.90 -21.07 -6.85
N GLN A 283 -33.53 -21.27 -5.70
CA GLN A 283 -34.33 -22.45 -5.41
C GLN A 283 -35.23 -22.18 -4.19
N LEU A 284 -36.44 -21.68 -4.45
CA LEU A 284 -37.71 -21.97 -3.75
C LEU A 284 -38.76 -20.90 -4.09
N GLY A 285 -39.74 -21.26 -4.93
CA GLY A 285 -41.01 -20.53 -5.07
C GLY A 285 -41.42 -20.25 -6.49
#